data_AF-A0A968QRV9-F1
#
_entry.id   AF-A0A968QRV9-F1
#
_cell.length_a   1.000
_cell.length_b   1.000
_cell.length_c   1.000
_cell.angle_alpha   90.00
_cell.angle_beta   90.00
_cell.angle_gamma   90.00
#
_symmetry.space_group_name_H-M   'P 1'
#
loop_
_entity.id
_entity.type
_entity.pdbx_description
1 polymer ?
#
loop_
_entity_poly.entity_id
_entity_poly.type
_entity_poly.pdbx_seq_one_letter_code
_entity_poly.pdbx_strand_id
1 'polypeptide(L)' 'MKTILCALSILVIFAQPSFAEFYKYLDKHGKAHFVDDPSKIPEEYRDVKKISGKI' A
#
# COMPACT_ATOMS: atom_id res chain seq x y z
N MET A 1 22.71 29.71 0.16
CA MET A 1 23.12 28.28 0.25
C MET A 1 22.78 27.66 1.60
N LYS A 2 23.21 28.24 2.74
CA LYS A 2 22.87 27.71 4.09
C LYS A 2 21.37 27.62 4.38
N THR A 3 20.59 28.59 3.93
CA THR A 3 19.12 28.62 4.09
C THR A 3 18.42 27.47 3.37
N ILE A 4 18.90 27.12 2.17
CA ILE A 4 18.39 25.99 1.38
C ILE A 4 18.72 24.67 2.08
N LEU A 5 19.93 24.56 2.65
CA LEU A 5 20.35 23.38 3.41
C LEU A 5 19.47 23.18 4.67
N CYS A 6 19.21 24.25 5.43
CA CYS A 6 18.31 24.19 6.58
C CYS A 6 16.87 23.81 6.17
N ALA A 7 16.36 24.35 5.06
CA ALA A 7 15.04 24.00 4.55
C ALA A 7 14.94 22.52 4.14
N LEU A 8 15.97 21.96 3.50
CA LEU A 8 16.03 20.54 3.15
C LEU A 8 16.06 19.65 4.41
N SER A 9 16.84 20.02 5.43
CA SER A 9 16.89 19.26 6.67
C SER A 9 15.53 19.19 7.37
N ILE A 10 14.77 20.30 7.36
CA ILE A 10 13.42 20.33 7.94
C ILE A 10 12.47 19.42 7.15
N LEU A 11 12.53 19.43 5.80
CA LEU A 11 11.68 18.58 4.96
C LEU A 11 11.87 17.09 5.27
N VAL A 12 13.11 16.64 5.47
CA VAL A 12 13.44 15.24 5.76
C VAL A 12 12.90 14.82 7.14
N ILE A 13 12.99 15.70 8.14
CA ILE A 13 12.52 15.39 9.51
C ILE A 13 10.98 15.28 9.56
N PHE A 14 10.27 16.01 8.70
CA PHE A 14 8.80 16.04 8.68
C PHE A 14 8.17 15.13 7.62
N ALA A 15 8.95 14.29 6.94
CA ALA A 15 8.41 13.35 5.97
C ALA A 15 7.46 12.36 6.66
N GLN A 16 6.17 12.40 6.28
CA GLN A 16 5.18 11.45 6.75
C GLN A 16 5.32 10.13 5.97
N PRO A 17 5.13 8.97 6.63
CA PRO A 17 5.06 7.70 5.92
C PRO A 17 3.88 7.72 4.93
N SER A 18 4.13 7.39 3.66
CA SER A 18 3.07 7.18 2.69
C SER A 18 2.57 5.75 2.78
N PHE A 19 1.28 5.57 3.06
CA PHE A 19 0.63 4.27 3.02
C PHE A 19 -0.16 4.14 1.73
N ALA A 20 0.12 3.10 0.96
CA ALA A 20 -0.73 2.66 -0.12
C ALA A 20 -1.46 1.39 0.35
N GLU A 21 -2.78 1.37 0.25
CA GLU A 21 -3.55 0.14 0.47
C GLU A 21 -3.52 -0.69 -0.82
N PHE A 22 -3.14 -1.96 -0.69
CA PHE A 22 -3.21 -2.96 -1.74
C PHE A 22 -3.70 -4.26 -1.12
N TYR A 23 -4.45 -5.01 -1.91
CA TYR A 23 -5.16 -6.20 -1.50
C TYR A 23 -4.61 -7.39 -2.25
N LYS A 24 -4.57 -8.54 -1.58
CA LYS A 24 -4.12 -9.80 -2.16
C LYS A 24 -5.22 -10.84 -2.03
N TYR A 25 -5.49 -11.58 -3.10
CA TYR A 25 -6.32 -12.78 -3.07
C TYR A 25 -5.66 -13.94 -3.80
N LEU A 26 -6.04 -15.18 -3.44
CA LEU A 26 -5.64 -16.39 -4.14
C LEU A 26 -6.78 -16.86 -5.02
N ASP A 27 -6.50 -17.15 -6.29
CA ASP A 27 -7.49 -17.78 -7.15
C ASP A 27 -7.63 -19.29 -6.86
N LYS A 28 -8.59 -19.93 -7.54
CA LYS A 28 -8.83 -21.38 -7.47
C LYS A 28 -7.62 -22.28 -7.80
N HIS A 29 -6.60 -21.75 -8.46
CA HIS A 29 -5.36 -22.46 -8.78
C HIS A 29 -4.23 -22.15 -7.78
N GLY A 30 -4.52 -21.37 -6.73
CA GLY A 30 -3.53 -20.95 -5.73
C GLY A 30 -2.62 -19.81 -6.21
N LYS A 31 -2.93 -19.16 -7.34
CA LYS A 31 -2.14 -18.02 -7.83
C LYS A 31 -2.53 -16.75 -7.07
N ALA A 32 -1.52 -16.02 -6.62
CA ALA A 32 -1.70 -14.73 -5.97
C ALA A 32 -1.98 -13.62 -7.00
N HIS A 33 -3.03 -12.84 -6.74
CA HIS A 33 -3.37 -11.62 -7.45
C HIS A 33 -3.32 -10.44 -6.49
N PHE A 34 -2.83 -9.30 -6.97
CA PHE A 34 -2.73 -8.07 -6.19
C PHE A 34 -3.55 -6.98 -6.88
N VAL A 35 -4.36 -6.27 -6.10
CA VAL A 35 -5.22 -5.18 -6.59
C VAL A 35 -5.13 -3.97 -5.67
N ASP A 36 -5.27 -2.79 -6.24
CA ASP A 36 -5.31 -1.48 -5.60
C ASP A 36 -6.68 -1.13 -5.00
N ASP A 37 -7.76 -1.77 -5.48
CA ASP A 37 -9.13 -1.54 -5.02
C ASP A 37 -9.80 -2.88 -4.63
N PRO A 38 -10.43 -2.98 -3.44
CA PRO A 38 -11.07 -4.21 -2.99
C PRO A 38 -12.26 -4.63 -3.89
N SER A 39 -12.86 -3.70 -4.63
CA SER A 39 -13.95 -3.97 -5.58
C SER A 39 -13.48 -4.80 -6.78
N LYS A 40 -12.18 -4.75 -7.11
CA LYS A 40 -11.57 -5.57 -8.16
C LYS A 40 -11.40 -7.04 -7.74
N ILE A 41 -11.59 -7.36 -6.46
CA ILE A 41 -11.62 -8.74 -5.98
C ILE A 41 -12.98 -9.35 -6.36
N PRO A 42 -13.02 -10.45 -7.13
CA PRO A 42 -14.26 -11.17 -7.40
C PRO A 42 -14.96 -11.61 -6.12
N GLU A 43 -16.29 -11.62 -6.10
CA GLU A 43 -17.08 -11.91 -4.89
C GLU A 43 -16.71 -13.26 -4.25
N GLU A 44 -16.41 -14.26 -5.07
CA GLU A 44 -15.97 -15.60 -4.64
C GLU A 44 -14.67 -15.60 -3.80
N TYR A 45 -13.88 -14.52 -3.84
CA TYR A 45 -12.63 -14.38 -3.08
C TYR A 45 -12.69 -13.30 -1.98
N ARG A 46 -13.83 -12.59 -1.80
CA ARG A 46 -13.94 -11.49 -0.82
C ARG A 46 -14.03 -11.94 0.64
N ASP A 47 -14.60 -13.11 0.90
CA ASP A 47 -14.76 -13.66 2.26
C ASP A 47 -13.48 -14.29 2.84
N VAL A 48 -12.46 -14.52 2.00
CA VAL A 48 -11.26 -15.26 2.38
C VAL A 48 -10.17 -14.30 2.89
N LYS A 49 -10.40 -13.73 4.07
CA LYS A 49 -9.41 -13.02 4.92
C LYS A 49 -8.75 -11.79 4.27
N LYS A 50 -9.23 -10.59 4.64
CA LYS A 50 -8.66 -9.29 4.28
C LYS A 50 -7.19 -9.19 4.73
N ILE A 51 -6.24 -9.36 3.81
CA ILE A 51 -4.80 -9.19 4.07
C ILE A 51 -4.42 -7.78 3.64
N SER A 52 -4.42 -6.82 4.56
CA SER A 52 -3.89 -5.48 4.30
C SER A 52 -2.39 -5.54 4.50
N GLY A 53 -1.62 -5.56 3.41
CA GLY A 53 -0.17 -5.45 3.48
C GLY A 53 0.20 -4.03 3.90
N LYS A 54 0.86 -3.88 5.05
CA LYS A 54 1.60 -2.66 5.37
C LYS A 54 2.98 -2.83 4.72
N ILE A 55 3.32 -2.01 3.73
CA ILE A 55 4.68 -1.95 3.15
C ILE A 55 5.63 -1.41 4.22
#